data_AF-A0A8T2KLY5-F1
#
_entry.id   AF-A0A8T2KLY5-F1
#
_cell.length_a   1.000
_cell.length_b   1.000
_cell.length_c   1.000
_cell.angle_alpha   90.00
_cell.angle_beta   90.00
_cell.angle_gamma   90.00
#
_symmetry.space_group_name_H-M   'P 1'
#
loop_
_entity.id
_entity.type
_entity.pdbx_description
1 polymer ?
#
loop_
_entity_poly.entity_id
_entity_poly.type
_entity_poly.pdbx_seq_one_letter_code
_entity_poly.pdbx_strand_id
1 'polypeptide(L)'
;MSQRNCSKDGPTSSTNPEFTLDSCNYHSRATERVLRAGEQTQPNYLFCGLFGDPHLRTFQDHFQTCKVEGAWPLIDNNYLSVQVTNVPVVPGSSATATNKITIIFKSFQGCTDQKVYQAVSDDLPAAFVDGTTSGGDSESKTLRIIERVGGKHVEMHARYIGTIVIVRQLGNYLTLAVRMPEELAMAYEESQDLQLCVNGCPTSERIDEGGHLQLPAIVNKLYETSSVQAASMYTLESAIDKCLEKIQVKHIYFHSCVFDLLTTGDANFTAAAYSAWEDVEALHPRKERWQIFPNSGTCATHHALPAIVFSLFSLLLVFFLGFCVEKKNVKKYILL
;
A
#
# COMPACT_ATOMS: atom_id res chain seq x y z
N MET A 1 11.06 48.01 -70.79
CA MET A 1 10.48 46.67 -70.55
C MET A 1 11.55 45.77 -69.98
N SER A 2 11.44 45.38 -68.71
CA SER A 2 11.87 44.09 -68.16
C SER A 2 11.62 44.15 -66.64
N GLN A 3 10.42 43.72 -66.22
CA GLN A 3 10.08 43.57 -64.81
C GLN A 3 10.74 42.28 -64.29
N ARG A 4 11.47 42.40 -63.17
CA ARG A 4 11.99 41.26 -62.41
C ARG A 4 10.89 40.76 -61.47
N ASN A 5 10.32 39.59 -61.76
CA ASN A 5 9.52 38.83 -60.79
C ASN A 5 10.35 37.63 -60.33
N CYS A 6 10.87 37.71 -59.09
CA CYS A 6 11.31 36.53 -58.36
C CYS A 6 10.09 35.92 -57.70
N SER A 7 9.75 34.68 -58.08
CA SER A 7 8.74 33.89 -57.39
C SER A 7 9.28 33.49 -56.01
N LYS A 8 8.69 34.03 -54.95
CA LYS A 8 8.69 33.41 -53.63
C LYS A 8 7.62 32.30 -53.63
N ASP A 9 7.83 31.30 -52.79
CA ASP A 9 6.93 30.19 -52.48
C ASP A 9 7.23 28.90 -53.27
N GLY A 10 8.31 28.24 -52.85
CA GLY A 10 8.43 26.78 -52.96
C GLY A 10 7.67 26.11 -51.81
N PRO A 11 7.13 24.89 -51.99
CA PRO A 11 6.32 24.23 -50.98
C PRO A 11 7.24 23.70 -49.87
N THR A 12 7.34 24.41 -48.75
CA THR A 12 7.82 23.79 -47.51
C THR A 12 6.72 22.86 -47.01
N SER A 13 6.79 21.60 -47.42
CA SER A 13 6.13 20.49 -46.75
C SER A 13 6.59 20.49 -45.30
N SER A 14 5.75 20.98 -44.40
CA SER A 14 5.91 20.77 -42.97
C SER A 14 5.70 19.27 -42.72
N THR A 15 6.80 18.50 -42.69
CA THR A 15 6.81 17.18 -42.07
C THR A 15 6.70 17.36 -40.57
N ASN A 16 5.48 17.62 -40.10
CA ASN A 16 5.13 17.29 -38.73
C ASN A 16 5.11 15.76 -38.69
N PRO A 17 5.96 15.08 -37.91
CA PRO A 17 5.80 13.64 -37.72
C PRO A 17 4.42 13.46 -37.10
N GLU A 18 3.49 12.88 -37.86
CA GLU A 18 2.23 12.40 -37.33
C GLU A 18 2.58 11.25 -36.37
N PHE A 19 2.86 11.60 -35.11
CA PHE A 19 2.96 10.63 -34.04
C PHE A 19 1.59 9.96 -33.98
N THR A 20 1.50 8.74 -34.51
CA THR A 20 0.34 7.87 -34.32
C THR A 20 0.28 7.54 -32.83
N LEU A 21 -0.42 8.39 -32.08
CA LEU A 21 -0.55 8.27 -30.64
C LEU A 21 -1.41 7.04 -30.35
N ASP A 22 -0.82 6.06 -29.65
CA ASP A 22 -1.57 4.90 -29.18
C ASP A 22 -2.60 5.36 -28.13
N SER A 23 -3.85 5.55 -28.57
CA SER A 23 -4.97 5.97 -27.72
C SER A 23 -5.25 4.97 -26.60
N CYS A 24 -4.80 3.72 -26.74
CA CYS A 24 -4.97 2.67 -25.74
C CYS A 24 -3.75 2.48 -24.85
N ASN A 25 -2.87 3.47 -24.80
CA ASN A 25 -1.77 3.53 -23.86
C ASN A 25 -1.96 4.72 -22.91
N TYR A 26 -2.06 4.42 -21.61
CA TYR A 26 -2.23 5.43 -20.57
C TYR A 26 -1.11 6.49 -20.59
N HIS A 27 0.15 6.08 -20.76
CA HIS A 27 1.28 7.02 -20.78
C HIS A 27 1.24 7.93 -22.02
N SER A 28 0.83 7.40 -23.17
CA SER A 28 0.65 8.20 -24.39
C SER A 28 -0.41 9.28 -24.18
N ARG A 29 -1.57 8.93 -23.63
CA ARG A 29 -2.63 9.90 -23.30
C ARG A 29 -2.22 10.89 -22.22
N ALA A 30 -1.49 10.45 -21.19
CA ALA A 30 -0.99 11.34 -20.15
C ALA A 30 0.01 12.37 -20.72
N THR A 31 0.90 11.93 -21.61
CA THR A 31 1.86 12.81 -22.28
C THR A 31 1.16 13.86 -23.16
N GLU A 32 0.09 13.46 -23.86
CA GLU A 32 -0.73 14.40 -24.64
C GLU A 32 -1.38 15.48 -23.77
N ARG A 33 -1.92 15.10 -22.60
CA ARG A 33 -2.48 16.07 -21.63
C ARG A 33 -1.42 17.06 -21.17
N VAL A 34 -0.21 16.58 -20.84
CA VAL A 34 0.93 17.42 -20.46
C VAL A 34 1.29 18.41 -21.58
N LEU A 35 1.40 17.92 -22.83
CA LEU A 35 1.73 18.77 -23.99
C LEU A 35 0.65 19.82 -24.29
N ARG A 36 -0.63 19.50 -24.07
CA ARG A 36 -1.76 20.41 -24.32
C ARG A 36 -1.99 21.40 -23.18
N ALA A 37 -1.84 20.96 -21.92
CA ALA A 37 -2.15 21.77 -20.74
C ALA A 37 -0.93 22.55 -20.21
N GLY A 38 0.27 22.30 -20.70
CA GLY A 38 1.50 22.95 -20.21
C GLY A 38 1.91 22.51 -18.80
N GLU A 39 1.31 21.44 -18.28
CA GLU A 39 1.45 20.98 -16.91
C GLU A 39 2.53 19.88 -16.83
N GLN A 40 3.68 20.17 -16.21
CA GLN A 40 4.81 19.24 -16.12
C GLN A 40 4.68 18.20 -14.98
N THR A 41 3.57 17.48 -14.90
CA THR A 41 3.41 16.42 -13.89
C THR A 41 3.42 15.06 -14.56
N GLN A 42 4.49 14.29 -14.31
CA GLN A 42 4.51 12.87 -14.62
C GLN A 42 3.40 12.16 -13.82
N PRO A 43 2.76 11.11 -14.37
CA PRO A 43 1.70 10.41 -13.66
C PRO A 43 2.24 9.83 -12.34
N ASN A 44 1.63 10.23 -11.23
CA ASN A 44 1.92 9.60 -9.95
C ASN A 44 1.25 8.23 -9.88
N TYR A 45 1.94 7.26 -9.28
CA TYR A 45 1.45 5.90 -9.11
C TYR A 45 1.23 5.63 -7.64
N LEU A 46 0.29 4.73 -7.35
CA LEU A 46 0.04 4.19 -6.02
C LEU A 46 0.24 2.68 -6.04
N PHE A 47 0.52 2.11 -4.87
CA PHE A 47 0.70 0.68 -4.67
C PHE A 47 -0.26 0.19 -3.58
N CYS A 48 -0.94 -0.93 -3.82
CA CYS A 48 -1.69 -1.67 -2.81
C CYS A 48 -1.22 -3.13 -2.80
N GLY A 49 -1.19 -3.76 -1.64
CA GLY A 49 -0.83 -5.18 -1.51
C GLY A 49 -1.60 -5.89 -0.41
N LEU A 50 -1.89 -7.18 -0.62
CA LEU A 50 -2.55 -8.07 0.33
C LEU A 50 -1.83 -9.41 0.36
N PHE A 51 -1.42 -9.86 1.55
CA PHE A 51 -0.67 -11.10 1.76
C PHE A 51 -0.82 -11.57 3.21
N GLY A 52 -0.47 -12.82 3.51
CA GLY A 52 -0.44 -13.27 4.91
C GLY A 52 -1.82 -13.38 5.55
N ASP A 53 -1.88 -13.10 6.86
CA ASP A 53 -3.12 -13.05 7.65
C ASP A 53 -3.84 -11.70 7.53
N PRO A 54 -4.64 -11.55 6.48
CA PRO A 54 -4.30 -10.66 5.39
C PRO A 54 -3.80 -9.30 5.90
N HIS A 55 -2.49 -9.13 5.80
CA HIS A 55 -1.82 -7.85 5.90
C HIS A 55 -2.08 -7.03 4.65
N LEU A 56 -2.70 -5.88 4.84
CA LEU A 56 -3.06 -4.93 3.81
C LEU A 56 -2.12 -3.73 3.86
N ARG A 57 -1.48 -3.41 2.73
CA ARG A 57 -0.89 -2.09 2.47
C ARG A 57 -1.82 -1.33 1.53
N THR A 58 -2.38 -0.22 1.99
CA THR A 58 -3.27 0.62 1.17
C THR A 58 -2.47 1.50 0.19
N PHE A 59 -3.17 2.13 -0.75
CA PHE A 59 -2.61 3.13 -1.66
C PHE A 59 -2.00 4.35 -0.95
N GLN A 60 -2.39 4.59 0.31
CA GLN A 60 -1.85 5.66 1.15
C GLN A 60 -0.65 5.20 2.00
N ASP A 61 -0.12 4.00 1.75
CA ASP A 61 0.96 3.37 2.52
C ASP A 61 0.60 3.03 3.97
N HIS A 62 -0.70 3.00 4.31
CA HIS A 62 -1.14 2.50 5.62
C HIS A 62 -1.06 0.97 5.64
N PHE A 63 -0.41 0.42 6.65
CA PHE A 63 -0.38 -1.03 6.91
C PHE A 63 -1.38 -1.39 7.99
N GLN A 64 -2.15 -2.45 7.72
CA GLN A 64 -3.18 -2.97 8.61
C GLN A 64 -3.16 -4.50 8.57
N THR A 65 -3.45 -5.13 9.71
CA THR A 65 -3.74 -6.57 9.77
C THR A 65 -5.24 -6.75 10.00
N CYS A 66 -5.89 -7.51 9.11
CA CYS A 66 -7.34 -7.53 9.05
C CYS A 66 -7.90 -8.95 9.13
N LYS A 67 -9.03 -9.12 9.82
CA LYS A 67 -9.79 -10.38 9.78
C LYS A 67 -10.45 -10.54 8.41
N VAL A 68 -11.37 -9.63 8.05
CA VAL A 68 -12.04 -9.53 6.74
C VAL A 68 -12.41 -10.90 6.14
N GLU A 69 -13.08 -11.71 6.95
CA GLU A 69 -13.55 -13.05 6.57
C GLU A 69 -14.63 -12.96 5.48
N GLY A 70 -14.63 -13.87 4.51
CA GLY A 70 -15.56 -13.86 3.39
C GLY A 70 -15.11 -12.95 2.25
N ALA A 71 -16.07 -12.43 1.48
CA ALA A 71 -15.80 -11.67 0.26
C ALA A 71 -15.68 -10.16 0.52
N TRP A 72 -14.59 -9.54 0.09
CA TRP A 72 -14.30 -8.11 0.31
C TRP A 72 -13.77 -7.40 -0.94
N PRO A 73 -14.21 -6.16 -1.21
CA PRO A 73 -13.72 -5.35 -2.33
C PRO A 73 -12.39 -4.66 -1.97
N LEU A 74 -11.30 -5.06 -2.62
CA LEU A 74 -10.03 -4.35 -2.51
C LEU A 74 -10.04 -3.04 -3.30
N ILE A 75 -10.52 -3.11 -4.53
CA ILE A 75 -10.67 -1.97 -5.43
C ILE A 75 -12.05 -2.08 -6.03
N ASP A 76 -12.80 -0.99 -6.06
CA ASP A 76 -14.02 -0.87 -6.83
C ASP A 76 -14.16 0.58 -7.32
N ASN A 77 -13.57 0.85 -8.48
CA ASN A 77 -13.57 2.17 -9.09
C ASN A 77 -14.10 2.13 -10.53
N ASN A 78 -14.06 3.24 -11.25
CA ASN A 78 -14.66 3.32 -12.59
C ASN A 78 -14.01 2.38 -13.64
N TYR A 79 -12.84 1.81 -13.36
CA TYR A 79 -12.04 1.06 -14.33
C TYR A 79 -11.77 -0.40 -13.93
N LEU A 80 -11.70 -0.67 -12.63
CA LEU A 80 -11.27 -1.96 -12.10
C LEU A 80 -12.09 -2.32 -10.87
N SER A 81 -12.54 -3.57 -10.80
CA SER A 81 -13.04 -4.17 -9.56
C SER A 81 -12.16 -5.35 -9.18
N VAL A 82 -11.65 -5.37 -7.95
CA VAL A 82 -10.84 -6.44 -7.38
C VAL A 82 -11.52 -6.92 -6.11
N GLN A 83 -11.95 -8.17 -6.10
CA GLN A 83 -12.60 -8.81 -4.98
C GLN A 83 -11.77 -10.00 -4.51
N VAL A 84 -11.59 -10.11 -3.20
CA VAL A 84 -10.91 -11.25 -2.58
C VAL A 84 -11.88 -12.03 -1.72
N THR A 85 -11.62 -13.31 -1.50
CA THR A 85 -12.29 -14.10 -0.46
C THR A 85 -11.25 -14.61 0.53
N ASN A 86 -11.43 -14.30 1.81
CA ASN A 86 -10.55 -14.76 2.88
C ASN A 86 -11.26 -15.81 3.72
N VAL A 87 -10.53 -16.85 4.10
CA VAL A 87 -11.04 -17.96 4.92
C VAL A 87 -10.17 -18.12 6.16
N PRO A 88 -10.74 -18.51 7.32
CA PRO A 88 -9.94 -18.80 8.51
C PRO A 88 -8.88 -19.86 8.23
N VAL A 89 -7.63 -19.61 8.64
CA VAL A 89 -6.53 -20.58 8.46
C VAL A 89 -6.71 -21.77 9.40
N VAL A 90 -7.14 -21.49 10.64
CA VAL A 90 -7.49 -22.49 11.65
C VAL A 90 -8.93 -22.20 12.13
N PRO A 91 -9.80 -23.22 12.25
CA PRO A 91 -11.16 -23.02 12.74
C PRO A 91 -11.19 -22.29 14.09
N GLY A 92 -11.96 -21.21 14.18
CA GLY A 92 -12.09 -20.40 15.40
C GLY A 92 -10.98 -19.36 15.62
N SER A 93 -9.96 -19.31 14.78
CA SER A 93 -8.94 -18.25 14.81
C SER A 93 -9.47 -16.97 14.16
N SER A 94 -8.98 -15.81 14.62
CA SER A 94 -9.12 -14.54 13.89
C SER A 94 -8.24 -14.49 12.64
N ALA A 95 -7.28 -15.41 12.52
CA ALA A 95 -6.37 -15.46 11.40
C ALA A 95 -7.07 -16.00 10.14
N THR A 96 -7.11 -15.22 9.08
CA THR A 96 -7.67 -15.59 7.77
C THR A 96 -6.60 -15.55 6.70
N ALA A 97 -6.87 -16.07 5.51
CA ALA A 97 -5.98 -15.91 4.36
C ALA A 97 -6.77 -15.98 3.06
N THR A 98 -6.27 -15.34 2.00
CA THR A 98 -6.97 -15.24 0.73
C THR A 98 -6.92 -16.57 -0.04
N ASN A 99 -8.08 -17.13 -0.38
CA ASN A 99 -8.18 -18.36 -1.19
C ASN A 99 -8.84 -18.14 -2.56
N LYS A 100 -9.34 -16.94 -2.83
CA LYS A 100 -9.91 -16.57 -4.12
C LYS A 100 -9.67 -15.10 -4.42
N ILE A 101 -9.31 -14.82 -5.66
CA ILE A 101 -9.16 -13.47 -6.20
C ILE A 101 -9.97 -13.38 -7.48
N THR A 102 -10.84 -12.38 -7.59
CA THR A 102 -11.58 -12.05 -8.82
C THR A 102 -11.24 -10.63 -9.23
N ILE A 103 -10.81 -10.44 -10.47
CA ILE A 103 -10.44 -9.13 -11.02
C ILE A 103 -11.28 -8.91 -12.27
N ILE A 104 -12.02 -7.80 -12.30
CA ILE A 104 -12.85 -7.38 -13.42
C ILE A 104 -12.22 -6.13 -14.02
N PHE A 105 -11.62 -6.28 -15.20
CA PHE A 105 -11.21 -5.17 -16.05
C PHE A 105 -12.46 -4.66 -16.77
N LYS A 106 -13.00 -3.52 -16.34
CA LYS A 106 -14.22 -2.93 -16.93
C LYS A 106 -13.93 -2.54 -18.39
N SER A 107 -14.95 -2.63 -19.24
CA SER A 107 -14.82 -2.31 -20.66
C SER A 107 -14.29 -0.89 -20.85
N PHE A 108 -13.34 -0.70 -21.75
CA PHE A 108 -12.79 0.61 -22.10
C PHE A 108 -12.90 0.81 -23.59
N GLN A 109 -13.74 1.76 -24.00
CA GLN A 109 -14.14 1.96 -25.38
C GLN A 109 -12.92 2.10 -26.31
N GLY A 110 -12.90 1.29 -27.37
CA GLY A 110 -11.81 1.27 -28.36
C GLY A 110 -10.55 0.51 -27.93
N CYS A 111 -10.45 0.02 -26.68
CA CYS A 111 -9.23 -0.62 -26.17
C CYS A 111 -9.41 -2.05 -25.71
N THR A 112 -10.47 -2.34 -24.95
CA THR A 112 -10.77 -3.71 -24.48
C THR A 112 -12.25 -3.85 -24.16
N ASP A 113 -12.80 -5.01 -24.48
CA ASP A 113 -14.02 -5.52 -23.87
C ASP A 113 -13.78 -5.82 -22.38
N GLN A 114 -14.86 -6.02 -21.62
CA GLN A 114 -14.74 -6.40 -20.22
C GLN A 114 -14.08 -7.78 -20.11
N LYS A 115 -13.02 -7.89 -19.30
CA LYS A 115 -12.35 -9.16 -19.00
C LYS A 115 -12.44 -9.49 -17.52
N VAL A 116 -12.67 -10.77 -17.23
CA VAL A 116 -12.73 -11.29 -15.86
C VAL A 116 -11.62 -12.30 -15.67
N TYR A 117 -10.78 -12.06 -14.68
CA TYR A 117 -9.79 -13.00 -14.19
C TYR A 117 -10.26 -13.56 -12.86
N GLN A 118 -10.09 -14.86 -12.66
CA GLN A 118 -10.37 -15.51 -11.39
C GLN A 118 -9.28 -16.52 -11.08
N ALA A 119 -8.78 -16.47 -9.86
CA ALA A 119 -7.87 -17.46 -9.31
C ALA A 119 -8.46 -17.99 -8.01
N VAL A 120 -8.26 -19.27 -7.76
CA VAL A 120 -8.52 -19.91 -6.47
C VAL A 120 -7.27 -20.64 -6.02
N SER A 121 -7.18 -20.98 -4.74
CA SER A 121 -6.12 -21.87 -4.26
C SER A 121 -6.06 -23.14 -5.11
N ASP A 122 -4.85 -23.50 -5.54
CA ASP A 122 -4.53 -24.64 -6.41
C ASP A 122 -4.94 -24.50 -7.88
N ASP A 123 -5.49 -23.34 -8.27
CA ASP A 123 -5.81 -23.01 -9.66
C ASP A 123 -5.51 -21.52 -9.94
N LEU A 124 -4.29 -21.27 -10.41
CA LEU A 124 -3.82 -19.96 -10.85
C LEU A 124 -3.64 -19.94 -12.38
N PRO A 125 -4.70 -19.68 -13.16
CA PRO A 125 -4.66 -19.78 -14.61
C PRO A 125 -3.87 -18.63 -15.25
N ALA A 126 -3.25 -18.90 -16.40
CA ALA A 126 -2.62 -17.87 -17.25
C ALA A 126 -3.58 -17.25 -18.28
N ALA A 127 -4.88 -17.26 -18.00
CA ALA A 127 -5.95 -16.82 -18.90
C ALA A 127 -7.12 -16.19 -18.13
N PHE A 128 -7.94 -15.40 -18.83
CA PHE A 128 -9.24 -14.93 -18.36
C PHE A 128 -10.24 -16.09 -18.36
N VAL A 129 -11.39 -15.89 -17.70
CA VAL A 129 -12.44 -16.93 -17.56
C VAL A 129 -13.03 -17.38 -18.89
N ASP A 130 -12.95 -16.55 -19.94
CA ASP A 130 -13.37 -16.87 -21.31
C ASP A 130 -12.28 -17.61 -22.11
N GLY A 131 -11.14 -17.90 -21.49
CA GLY A 131 -9.99 -18.59 -22.07
C GLY A 131 -9.05 -17.67 -22.86
N THR A 132 -9.33 -16.36 -22.98
CA THR A 132 -8.39 -15.45 -23.66
C THR A 132 -7.22 -15.07 -22.76
N THR A 133 -6.08 -14.72 -23.34
CA THR A 133 -4.89 -14.25 -22.60
C THR A 133 -4.64 -12.75 -22.79
N SER A 134 -5.48 -12.09 -23.59
CA SER A 134 -5.44 -10.66 -23.86
C SER A 134 -6.83 -10.07 -24.06
N GLY A 135 -6.94 -8.77 -23.82
CA GLY A 135 -8.09 -7.93 -24.18
C GLY A 135 -7.67 -6.86 -25.19
N GLY A 136 -8.62 -6.49 -26.07
CA GLY A 136 -8.39 -5.62 -27.22
C GLY A 136 -8.04 -6.35 -28.51
N ASP A 137 -7.98 -5.60 -29.61
CA ASP A 137 -7.69 -6.14 -30.94
C ASP A 137 -6.29 -6.76 -31.02
N SER A 138 -6.12 -7.71 -31.95
CA SER A 138 -4.90 -8.53 -32.07
C SER A 138 -3.59 -7.74 -32.22
N GLU A 139 -3.67 -6.50 -32.73
CA GLU A 139 -2.54 -5.59 -32.92
C GLU A 139 -2.20 -4.76 -31.66
N SER A 140 -3.18 -4.41 -30.82
CA SER A 140 -2.99 -3.46 -29.71
C SER A 140 -2.69 -4.13 -28.37
N LYS A 141 -3.21 -5.36 -28.12
CA LYS A 141 -3.01 -6.17 -26.88
C LYS A 141 -2.90 -5.31 -25.62
N THR A 142 -3.90 -4.47 -25.41
CA THR A 142 -3.88 -3.37 -24.43
C THR A 142 -4.00 -3.90 -23.00
N LEU A 143 -4.58 -5.10 -22.85
CA LEU A 143 -4.63 -5.91 -21.65
C LEU A 143 -4.02 -7.28 -21.95
N ARG A 144 -3.15 -7.80 -21.08
CA ARG A 144 -2.54 -9.12 -21.23
C ARG A 144 -2.25 -9.79 -19.90
N ILE A 145 -2.33 -11.13 -19.88
CA ILE A 145 -1.85 -11.97 -18.79
C ILE A 145 -0.49 -12.56 -19.18
N ILE A 146 0.46 -12.54 -18.24
CA ILE A 146 1.79 -13.10 -18.40
C ILE A 146 2.04 -14.06 -17.25
N GLU A 147 2.26 -15.33 -17.56
CA GLU A 147 2.72 -16.30 -16.58
C GLU A 147 4.23 -16.17 -16.38
N ARG A 148 4.66 -15.90 -15.14
CA ARG A 148 6.08 -15.81 -14.75
C ARG A 148 6.59 -17.14 -14.22
N VAL A 149 5.75 -17.80 -13.42
CA VAL A 149 6.04 -19.13 -12.87
C VAL A 149 4.77 -19.97 -13.02
N GLY A 150 4.92 -21.11 -13.67
CA GLY A 150 3.85 -22.07 -13.97
C GLY A 150 2.91 -22.30 -12.78
N GLY A 151 1.64 -21.89 -12.90
CA GLY A 151 0.61 -22.06 -11.88
C GLY A 151 0.90 -21.42 -10.51
N LYS A 152 1.87 -20.50 -10.41
CA LYS A 152 2.28 -19.89 -9.13
C LYS A 152 2.45 -18.37 -9.16
N HIS A 153 2.72 -17.78 -10.31
CA HIS A 153 2.90 -16.33 -10.43
C HIS A 153 2.42 -15.87 -11.80
N VAL A 154 1.38 -15.04 -11.81
CA VAL A 154 0.88 -14.37 -13.00
C VAL A 154 0.85 -12.86 -12.82
N GLU A 155 1.09 -12.14 -13.91
CA GLU A 155 0.99 -10.69 -13.98
C GLU A 155 -0.05 -10.29 -15.03
N MET A 156 -0.95 -9.38 -14.68
CA MET A 156 -1.88 -8.74 -15.60
C MET A 156 -1.43 -7.32 -15.87
N HIS A 157 -1.20 -6.99 -17.15
CA HIS A 157 -0.73 -5.67 -17.58
C HIS A 157 -1.85 -4.98 -18.36
N ALA A 158 -2.53 -4.03 -17.73
CA ALA A 158 -3.58 -3.20 -18.32
C ALA A 158 -3.00 -1.85 -18.77
N ARG A 159 -2.33 -1.83 -19.93
CA ARG A 159 -1.63 -0.65 -20.45
C ARG A 159 -2.56 0.54 -20.68
N TYR A 160 -3.81 0.27 -21.08
CA TYR A 160 -4.81 1.29 -21.33
C TYR A 160 -5.24 2.06 -20.07
N ILE A 161 -4.97 1.56 -18.86
CA ILE A 161 -5.19 2.27 -17.58
C ILE A 161 -3.92 2.31 -16.73
N GLY A 162 -2.74 2.07 -17.34
CA GLY A 162 -1.46 2.12 -16.66
C GLY A 162 -1.35 1.19 -15.44
N THR A 163 -2.15 0.13 -15.37
CA THR A 163 -2.29 -0.69 -14.16
C THR A 163 -1.58 -2.04 -14.33
N ILE A 164 -0.90 -2.48 -13.28
CA ILE A 164 -0.30 -3.81 -13.19
C ILE A 164 -0.87 -4.51 -11.95
N VAL A 165 -1.31 -5.75 -12.12
CA VAL A 165 -1.77 -6.61 -11.02
C VAL A 165 -0.92 -7.87 -11.01
N ILE A 166 -0.35 -8.22 -9.86
CA ILE A 166 0.40 -9.45 -9.64
C ILE A 166 -0.43 -10.35 -8.73
N VAL A 167 -0.60 -11.60 -9.12
CA VAL A 167 -1.19 -12.64 -8.28
C VAL A 167 -0.20 -13.79 -8.16
N ARG A 168 0.05 -14.23 -6.92
CA ARG A 168 0.89 -15.39 -6.64
C ARG A 168 0.17 -16.40 -5.75
N GLN A 169 0.48 -17.68 -5.91
CA GLN A 169 0.09 -18.73 -4.97
C GLN A 169 1.29 -19.16 -4.13
N LEU A 170 1.16 -19.06 -2.80
CA LEU A 170 2.18 -19.41 -1.82
C LEU A 170 1.56 -20.41 -0.83
N GLY A 171 2.00 -21.66 -0.89
CA GLY A 171 1.32 -22.74 -0.19
C GLY A 171 -0.12 -22.87 -0.69
N ASN A 172 -1.08 -22.78 0.24
CA ASN A 172 -2.50 -22.93 -0.02
C ASN A 172 -3.24 -21.60 -0.23
N TYR A 173 -2.54 -20.46 -0.25
CA TYR A 173 -3.15 -19.13 -0.25
C TYR A 173 -2.59 -18.24 -1.35
N LEU A 174 -3.32 -17.18 -1.65
CA LEU A 174 -3.01 -16.23 -2.70
C LEU A 174 -2.51 -14.91 -2.12
N THR A 175 -1.56 -14.27 -2.80
CA THR A 175 -1.16 -12.89 -2.55
C THR A 175 -1.50 -12.03 -3.76
N LEU A 176 -1.72 -10.73 -3.51
CA LEU A 176 -2.07 -9.75 -4.52
C LEU A 176 -1.23 -8.49 -4.35
N ALA A 177 -0.72 -7.94 -5.45
CA ALA A 177 -0.16 -6.60 -5.48
C ALA A 177 -0.67 -5.82 -6.70
N VAL A 178 -0.96 -4.53 -6.52
CA VAL A 178 -1.51 -3.66 -7.55
C VAL A 178 -0.72 -2.37 -7.60
N ARG A 179 -0.30 -1.98 -8.81
CA ARG A 179 0.13 -0.60 -9.11
C ARG A 179 -0.87 0.05 -10.04
N MET A 180 -1.37 1.22 -9.66
CA MET A 180 -2.37 1.98 -10.43
C MET A 180 -2.03 3.48 -10.43
N PRO A 181 -2.30 4.23 -11.52
CA PRO A 181 -2.14 5.68 -11.48
C PRO A 181 -3.08 6.33 -10.45
N GLU A 182 -2.59 7.32 -9.71
CA GLU A 182 -3.35 7.99 -8.64
C GLU A 182 -4.69 8.55 -9.14
N GLU A 183 -4.70 9.19 -10.31
CA GLU A 183 -5.93 9.76 -10.90
C GLU A 183 -7.01 8.71 -11.19
N LEU A 184 -6.62 7.46 -11.47
CA LEU A 184 -7.57 6.38 -11.75
C LEU A 184 -7.94 5.60 -10.49
N ALA A 185 -6.98 5.41 -9.58
CA ALA A 185 -7.22 4.76 -8.28
C ALA A 185 -8.24 5.52 -7.45
N MET A 186 -8.23 6.85 -7.53
CA MET A 186 -9.12 7.75 -6.78
C MET A 186 -10.39 8.18 -7.56
N ALA A 187 -10.63 7.59 -8.74
CA ALA A 187 -11.79 7.88 -9.58
C ALA A 187 -12.91 6.84 -9.37
N TYR A 188 -13.67 7.02 -8.29
CA TYR A 188 -14.80 6.19 -7.89
C TYR A 188 -15.99 7.06 -7.44
N GLU A 189 -17.19 6.50 -7.45
CA GLU A 189 -18.42 7.19 -7.01
C GLU A 189 -18.59 7.12 -5.48
N GLU A 190 -19.38 8.04 -4.90
CA GLU A 190 -19.65 8.06 -3.44
C GLU A 190 -20.29 6.76 -2.92
N SER A 191 -21.00 6.02 -3.78
CA SER A 191 -21.60 4.72 -3.47
C SER A 191 -20.57 3.59 -3.30
N GLN A 192 -19.31 3.83 -3.69
CA GLN A 192 -18.20 2.86 -3.66
C GLN A 192 -17.24 3.17 -2.51
N ASP A 193 -17.78 3.47 -1.32
CA ASP A 193 -17.01 3.88 -0.14
C ASP A 193 -16.21 2.73 0.50
N LEU A 194 -16.68 1.50 0.36
CA LEU A 194 -15.97 0.31 0.82
C LEU A 194 -14.94 -0.17 -0.22
N GLN A 195 -13.69 0.27 -0.06
CA GLN A 195 -12.54 -0.20 -0.84
C GLN A 195 -11.32 -0.33 0.06
N LEU A 196 -10.87 -1.55 0.32
CA LEU A 196 -9.78 -1.80 1.26
C LEU A 196 -8.48 -1.11 0.82
N CYS A 197 -8.14 -1.10 -0.47
CA CYS A 197 -6.93 -0.42 -0.97
C CYS A 197 -6.99 1.10 -0.81
N VAL A 198 -8.16 1.72 -0.67
CA VAL A 198 -8.30 3.17 -0.50
C VAL A 198 -8.36 3.53 0.98
N ASN A 199 -9.34 2.98 1.70
CA ASN A 199 -9.70 3.39 3.06
C ASN A 199 -9.19 2.43 4.15
N GLY A 200 -8.63 1.28 3.76
CA GLY A 200 -8.29 0.20 4.68
C GLY A 200 -9.50 -0.61 5.12
N CYS A 201 -9.27 -1.51 6.07
CA CYS A 201 -10.31 -2.34 6.65
C CYS A 201 -11.17 -1.52 7.63
N PRO A 202 -12.48 -1.81 7.77
CA PRO A 202 -13.31 -1.26 8.83
C PRO A 202 -12.71 -1.52 10.21
N THR A 203 -12.90 -0.62 11.17
CA THR A 203 -12.29 -0.75 12.51
C THR A 203 -12.67 -2.05 13.22
N SER A 204 -13.90 -2.55 13.01
CA SER A 204 -14.36 -3.84 13.57
C SER A 204 -13.62 -5.06 13.00
N GLU A 205 -12.99 -4.93 11.83
CA GLU A 205 -12.26 -5.98 11.15
C GLU A 205 -10.74 -5.89 11.36
N ARG A 206 -10.25 -4.89 12.09
CA ARG A 206 -8.82 -4.72 12.35
C ARG A 206 -8.40 -5.59 13.53
N ILE A 207 -7.32 -6.36 13.33
CA ILE A 207 -6.68 -7.16 14.39
C ILE A 207 -5.66 -6.30 15.16
N ASP A 208 -5.11 -5.27 14.52
CA ASP A 208 -4.27 -4.28 15.18
C ASP A 208 -5.09 -3.19 15.90
N GLU A 209 -4.60 -2.73 17.06
CA GLU A 209 -5.08 -1.48 17.66
C GLU A 209 -4.41 -0.30 16.95
N GLY A 210 -4.97 0.14 15.82
CA GLY A 210 -4.57 1.38 15.15
C GLY A 210 -3.29 1.29 14.31
N GLY A 211 -3.09 0.19 13.58
CA GLY A 211 -1.89 0.00 12.72
C GLY A 211 -0.64 -0.45 13.49
N HIS A 212 -0.80 -0.85 14.75
CA HIS A 212 0.28 -1.36 15.57
C HIS A 212 0.22 -2.88 15.66
N LEU A 213 1.03 -3.57 14.86
CA LEU A 213 1.39 -4.97 15.05
C LEU A 213 2.22 -5.09 16.35
N GLN A 214 1.54 -5.17 17.50
CA GLN A 214 2.20 -5.35 18.80
C GLN A 214 2.65 -6.81 18.96
N LEU A 215 3.77 -7.15 18.31
CA LEU A 215 4.40 -8.46 18.42
C LEU A 215 4.75 -8.91 19.87
N PRO A 216 4.87 -8.02 20.90
CA PRO A 216 5.05 -8.49 22.28
C PRO A 216 3.76 -8.68 23.11
N ALA A 217 2.69 -7.91 22.87
CA ALA A 217 1.52 -7.90 23.76
C ALA A 217 0.46 -8.95 23.39
N ILE A 218 0.40 -9.32 22.12
CA ILE A 218 -0.57 -10.30 21.58
C ILE A 218 -0.24 -11.70 22.10
N VAL A 219 1.04 -12.04 22.23
CA VAL A 219 1.50 -13.34 22.76
C VAL A 219 0.92 -13.60 24.15
N ASN A 220 1.03 -12.63 25.08
CA ASN A 220 0.52 -12.80 26.45
C ASN A 220 -1.02 -12.88 26.54
N LYS A 221 -1.75 -12.27 25.61
CA LYS A 221 -3.22 -12.27 25.61
C LYS A 221 -3.82 -13.55 24.99
N LEU A 222 -3.16 -14.14 23.99
CA LEU A 222 -3.57 -15.43 23.41
C LEU A 222 -3.35 -16.62 24.36
N TYR A 223 -2.40 -16.51 25.29
CA TYR A 223 -2.18 -17.54 26.33
C TYR A 223 -3.29 -17.61 27.39
N GLU A 224 -4.12 -16.58 27.55
CA GLU A 224 -5.19 -16.57 28.58
C GLU A 224 -6.52 -17.21 28.11
N THR A 225 -6.72 -17.45 26.81
CA THR A 225 -8.04 -17.88 26.30
C THR A 225 -8.09 -19.21 25.54
N SER A 226 -6.97 -19.89 25.29
CA SER A 226 -6.97 -21.15 24.54
C SER A 226 -6.14 -22.24 25.24
N SER A 227 -6.81 -23.09 26.03
CA SER A 227 -6.23 -24.25 26.72
C SER A 227 -6.13 -25.51 25.85
N VAL A 228 -6.06 -25.37 24.52
CA VAL A 228 -6.10 -26.51 23.60
C VAL A 228 -5.06 -26.33 22.47
N GLN A 229 -4.12 -27.28 22.40
CA GLN A 229 -3.15 -27.57 21.32
C GLN A 229 -1.80 -26.83 21.32
N ALA A 230 -0.96 -27.12 22.32
CA ALA A 230 0.45 -26.73 22.40
C ALA A 230 1.43 -27.54 21.51
N ALA A 231 0.96 -28.24 20.45
CA ALA A 231 1.80 -29.20 19.71
C ALA A 231 2.36 -28.68 18.37
N SER A 232 1.89 -27.54 17.85
CA SER A 232 2.30 -27.03 16.53
C SER A 232 2.48 -25.51 16.45
N MET A 233 2.76 -24.84 17.57
CA MET A 233 2.95 -23.39 17.59
C MET A 233 4.44 -23.04 17.61
N TYR A 234 4.85 -22.18 16.68
CA TYR A 234 6.17 -21.55 16.71
C TYR A 234 6.33 -20.78 18.03
N THR A 235 7.50 -20.87 18.66
CA THR A 235 7.90 -19.88 19.69
C THR A 235 8.31 -18.58 19.01
N LEU A 236 8.27 -17.46 19.74
CA LEU A 236 8.72 -16.16 19.20
C LEU A 236 10.15 -16.22 18.64
N GLU A 237 11.06 -16.90 19.33
CA GLU A 237 12.44 -17.09 18.88
C GLU A 237 12.51 -17.90 17.59
N SER A 238 11.85 -19.06 17.53
CA SER A 238 11.84 -19.89 16.32
C SER A 238 11.17 -19.21 15.12
N ALA A 239 10.14 -18.39 15.35
CA ALA A 239 9.48 -17.60 14.31
C ALA A 239 10.40 -16.50 13.78
N ILE A 240 11.11 -15.80 14.67
CA ILE A 240 12.11 -14.79 14.30
C ILE A 240 13.21 -15.43 13.45
N ASP A 241 13.79 -16.53 13.91
CA ASP A 241 14.85 -17.22 13.19
C ASP A 241 14.38 -17.66 11.80
N LYS A 242 13.17 -18.23 11.72
CA LYS A 242 12.59 -18.67 10.45
C LYS A 242 12.39 -17.51 9.47
N CYS A 243 11.87 -16.38 9.93
CA CYS A 243 11.68 -15.20 9.08
C CYS A 243 13.03 -14.56 8.66
N LEU A 244 14.06 -14.61 9.51
CA LEU A 244 15.39 -14.09 9.20
C LEU A 244 16.10 -14.87 8.07
N GLU A 245 15.71 -16.13 7.81
CA GLU A 245 16.23 -16.91 6.68
C GLU A 245 15.95 -16.24 5.31
N LYS A 246 14.86 -15.47 5.20
CA LYS A 246 14.40 -14.84 3.95
C LYS A 246 14.42 -13.31 4.00
N ILE A 247 14.05 -12.72 5.13
CA ILE A 247 13.91 -11.28 5.30
C ILE A 247 14.85 -10.81 6.41
N GLN A 248 16.04 -10.36 6.03
CA GLN A 248 17.09 -9.96 6.99
C GLN A 248 16.79 -8.60 7.65
N VAL A 249 16.02 -7.74 6.98
CA VAL A 249 15.66 -6.41 7.49
C VAL A 249 14.33 -6.50 8.25
N LYS A 250 14.33 -6.04 9.51
CA LYS A 250 13.15 -6.08 10.39
C LYS A 250 12.13 -4.96 10.11
N HIS A 251 11.71 -4.83 8.85
CA HIS A 251 10.60 -3.95 8.46
C HIS A 251 9.25 -4.66 8.65
N ILE A 252 8.15 -4.00 8.31
CA ILE A 252 6.79 -4.48 8.56
C ILE A 252 6.52 -5.87 7.97
N TYR A 253 7.01 -6.18 6.76
CA TYR A 253 6.87 -7.54 6.18
C TYR A 253 7.58 -8.64 7.00
N PHE A 254 8.71 -8.33 7.66
CA PHE A 254 9.34 -9.26 8.60
C PHE A 254 8.46 -9.47 9.82
N HIS A 255 7.91 -8.38 10.37
CA HIS A 255 7.01 -8.45 11.52
C HIS A 255 5.70 -9.19 11.21
N SER A 256 5.15 -8.99 10.01
CA SER A 256 4.04 -9.77 9.46
C SER A 256 4.37 -11.26 9.38
N CYS A 257 5.54 -11.62 8.83
CA CYS A 257 6.00 -13.02 8.81
C CYS A 257 6.01 -13.64 10.21
N VAL A 258 6.59 -12.95 11.19
CA VAL A 258 6.66 -13.47 12.57
C VAL A 258 5.25 -13.58 13.18
N PHE A 259 4.38 -12.61 12.94
CA PHE A 259 2.99 -12.64 13.38
C PHE A 259 2.26 -13.86 12.80
N ASP A 260 2.29 -14.05 11.48
CA ASP A 260 1.64 -15.16 10.79
C ASP A 260 2.11 -16.52 11.32
N LEU A 261 3.42 -16.71 11.54
CA LEU A 261 3.95 -17.97 12.08
C LEU A 261 3.43 -18.25 13.50
N LEU A 262 3.29 -17.22 14.33
CA LEU A 262 2.78 -17.36 15.70
C LEU A 262 1.28 -17.63 15.75
N THR A 263 0.50 -17.04 14.84
CA THR A 263 -0.96 -17.18 14.83
C THR A 263 -1.44 -18.42 14.08
N THR A 264 -0.74 -18.84 13.03
CA THR A 264 -1.18 -19.92 12.13
C THR A 264 -0.37 -21.20 12.27
N GLY A 265 0.91 -21.11 12.62
CA GLY A 265 1.85 -22.23 12.58
C GLY A 265 2.27 -22.67 11.17
N ASP A 266 1.86 -21.97 10.09
CA ASP A 266 2.16 -22.36 8.71
C ASP A 266 3.40 -21.63 8.16
N ALA A 267 4.47 -22.40 7.90
CA ALA A 267 5.73 -21.90 7.36
C ALA A 267 5.62 -21.26 5.95
N ASN A 268 4.55 -21.52 5.19
CA ASN A 268 4.33 -20.91 3.89
C ASN A 268 4.15 -19.39 3.97
N PHE A 269 3.70 -18.87 5.12
CA PHE A 269 3.56 -17.43 5.33
C PHE A 269 4.91 -16.69 5.32
N THR A 270 6.03 -17.37 5.61
CA THR A 270 7.36 -16.80 5.38
C THR A 270 7.60 -16.49 3.90
N ALA A 271 7.16 -17.37 3.00
CA ALA A 271 7.27 -17.15 1.56
C ALA A 271 6.31 -16.05 1.09
N ALA A 272 5.09 -15.98 1.64
CA ALA A 272 4.11 -14.94 1.32
C ALA A 272 4.61 -13.54 1.68
N ALA A 273 5.16 -13.36 2.89
CA ALA A 273 5.74 -12.09 3.32
C ALA A 273 6.96 -11.68 2.48
N TYR A 274 7.82 -12.64 2.12
CA TYR A 274 8.97 -12.37 1.25
C TYR A 274 8.53 -11.97 -0.17
N SER A 275 7.58 -12.69 -0.78
CA SER A 275 7.08 -12.33 -2.10
C SER A 275 6.36 -10.98 -2.12
N ALA A 276 5.64 -10.64 -1.04
CA ALA A 276 5.01 -9.33 -0.92
C ALA A 276 6.03 -8.19 -0.85
N TRP A 277 7.20 -8.43 -0.26
CA TRP A 277 8.33 -7.51 -0.32
C TRP A 277 8.89 -7.39 -1.75
N GLU A 278 9.10 -8.50 -2.47
CA GLU A 278 9.53 -8.45 -3.87
C GLU A 278 8.54 -7.66 -4.74
N ASP A 279 7.24 -7.78 -4.49
CA ASP A 279 6.21 -7.05 -5.22
C ASP A 279 6.27 -5.53 -4.95
N VAL A 280 6.67 -5.10 -3.74
CA VAL A 280 6.99 -3.68 -3.47
C VAL A 280 8.17 -3.21 -4.30
N GLU A 281 9.25 -3.99 -4.36
CA GLU A 281 10.43 -3.63 -5.13
C GLU A 281 10.12 -3.50 -6.64
N ALA A 282 9.21 -4.33 -7.13
CA ALA A 282 8.78 -4.34 -8.52
C ALA A 282 7.80 -3.20 -8.87
N LEU A 283 6.86 -2.88 -7.97
CA LEU A 283 5.69 -2.05 -8.29
C LEU A 283 5.62 -0.72 -7.55
N HIS A 284 6.21 -0.59 -6.36
CA HIS A 284 6.04 0.62 -5.56
C HIS A 284 6.89 1.78 -6.09
N PRO A 285 6.28 2.94 -6.42
CA PRO A 285 6.97 3.99 -7.20
C PRO A 285 8.03 4.78 -6.43
N ARG A 286 7.94 4.79 -5.10
CA ARG A 286 8.83 5.56 -4.21
C ARG A 286 9.67 4.64 -3.33
N LYS A 287 10.98 4.57 -3.59
CA LYS A 287 11.92 3.69 -2.86
C LYS A 287 12.03 4.05 -1.39
N GLU A 288 11.96 5.33 -1.08
CA GLU A 288 12.01 5.89 0.27
C GLU A 288 10.84 5.44 1.15
N ARG A 289 9.76 4.92 0.55
CA ARG A 289 8.59 4.38 1.27
C ARG A 289 8.51 2.85 1.23
N TRP A 290 9.49 2.16 0.66
CA TRP A 290 9.44 0.69 0.60
C TRP A 290 9.46 0.09 2.00
N GLN A 291 10.44 0.50 2.81
CA GLN A 291 10.61 0.03 4.18
C GLN A 291 9.73 0.82 5.13
N ILE A 292 8.77 0.14 5.74
CA ILE A 292 7.98 0.68 6.84
C ILE A 292 8.42 -0.04 8.10
N PHE A 293 8.91 0.71 9.07
CA PHE A 293 9.26 0.16 10.37
C PHE A 293 8.07 0.34 11.31
N PRO A 294 7.73 -0.66 12.14
CA PRO A 294 6.74 -0.45 13.18
C PRO A 294 7.21 0.72 14.04
N ASN A 295 6.30 1.62 14.40
CA ASN A 295 6.60 2.63 15.41
C ASN A 295 7.03 1.87 16.67
N SER A 296 8.33 1.89 16.97
CA SER A 296 8.81 1.58 18.31
C SER A 296 8.01 2.50 19.20
N GLY A 297 7.05 1.94 19.93
CA GLY A 297 6.13 2.69 20.78
C GLY A 297 6.94 3.78 21.42
N THR A 298 6.58 5.02 21.15
CA THR A 298 7.19 6.15 21.83
C THR A 298 7.09 5.80 23.29
N CYS A 299 8.21 5.40 23.87
CA CYS A 299 8.50 5.78 25.22
C CYS A 299 8.52 7.30 25.12
N ALA A 300 7.33 7.90 25.20
CA ALA A 300 7.18 9.21 25.76
C ALA A 300 7.65 9.02 27.21
N THR A 301 8.97 8.95 27.38
CA THR A 301 9.57 9.80 28.38
C THR A 301 9.08 11.19 28.02
N HIS A 302 7.92 11.54 28.57
CA HIS A 302 7.81 12.82 29.22
C HIS A 302 9.00 12.86 30.18
N HIS A 303 10.17 13.24 29.68
CA HIS A 303 10.99 14.17 30.43
C HIS A 303 10.06 15.37 30.64
N ALA A 304 9.27 15.29 31.70
CA ALA A 304 8.94 16.44 32.50
C ALA A 304 10.30 17.04 32.87
N LEU A 305 10.84 17.86 31.96
CA LEU A 305 11.81 18.85 32.35
C LEU A 305 11.10 19.65 33.44
N PRO A 306 11.66 19.63 34.65
CA PRO A 306 10.87 19.80 35.84
C PRO A 306 10.38 21.24 35.88
N ALA A 307 9.13 21.42 36.27
CA ALA A 307 8.56 22.69 36.74
C ALA A 307 9.31 23.31 37.94
N ILE A 308 10.50 22.79 38.27
CA ILE A 308 11.41 23.22 39.34
C ILE A 308 12.35 24.33 38.84
N VAL A 309 12.65 24.44 37.54
CA VAL A 309 13.53 25.53 37.04
C VAL A 309 12.78 26.86 36.97
N PHE A 310 11.49 26.86 36.61
CA PHE A 310 10.66 28.06 36.62
C PHE A 310 10.25 28.51 38.02
N SER A 311 10.07 27.58 38.98
CA SER A 311 9.74 27.96 40.36
C SER A 311 10.92 28.60 41.09
N LEU A 312 12.16 28.15 40.82
CA LEU A 312 13.37 28.79 41.35
C LEU A 312 13.63 30.17 40.73
N PHE A 313 13.34 30.35 39.43
CA PHE A 313 13.47 31.67 38.79
C PHE A 313 12.43 32.66 39.29
N SER A 314 11.19 32.22 39.54
CA SER A 314 10.15 33.06 40.16
C SER A 314 10.46 33.40 41.62
N LEU A 315 11.01 32.47 42.42
CA LEU A 315 11.43 32.78 43.79
C LEU A 315 12.59 33.77 43.84
N LEU A 316 13.59 33.63 42.95
CA LEU A 316 14.69 34.59 42.83
C LEU A 316 14.20 35.98 42.39
N LEU A 317 13.26 36.06 41.45
CA LEU A 317 12.67 37.34 41.02
C LEU A 317 11.87 38.02 42.14
N VAL A 318 11.12 37.26 42.94
CA VAL A 318 10.41 37.80 44.11
C VAL A 318 11.39 38.25 45.20
N PHE A 319 12.49 37.51 45.44
CA PHE A 319 13.54 37.95 46.36
C PHE A 319 14.24 39.23 45.87
N PHE A 320 14.59 39.31 44.58
CA PHE A 320 15.23 40.51 44.02
C PHE A 320 14.27 41.72 44.00
N LEU A 321 12.98 41.53 43.71
CA LEU A 321 12.00 42.61 43.76
C LEU A 321 11.66 43.04 45.20
N GLY A 322 11.60 42.11 46.15
CA GLY A 322 11.41 42.40 47.58
C GLY A 322 12.56 43.25 48.15
N PHE A 323 13.81 42.88 47.88
CA PHE A 323 14.98 43.68 48.29
C PHE A 323 15.07 45.04 47.58
N CYS A 324 14.52 45.17 46.38
CA CYS A 324 14.53 46.44 45.64
C CYS A 324 13.45 47.42 46.12
N VAL A 325 12.34 46.91 46.67
CA VAL A 325 11.28 47.73 47.30
C VAL A 325 11.71 48.17 48.71
N GLU A 326 12.43 47.33 49.45
CA GLU A 326 12.85 47.63 50.83
C GLU A 326 14.04 48.62 50.89
N LYS A 327 14.88 48.69 49.85
CA LYS A 327 15.95 49.71 49.73
C LYS A 327 15.46 51.10 49.27
N LYS A 328 14.20 51.25 48.83
CA LYS A 328 13.63 52.57 48.46
C LYS A 328 12.81 53.24 49.57
N ASN A 329 12.57 52.56 50.71
CA ASN A 329 11.81 53.12 51.84
C ASN A 329 12.65 53.42 53.11
N VAL A 330 13.97 53.25 53.09
CA VAL A 330 14.86 53.69 54.19
C VAL A 330 15.66 54.93 53.76
N LYS A 331 14.95 56.04 53.56
CA LYS A 331 15.53 57.40 53.51
C LYS A 331 14.46 58.45 53.83
N LYS A 332 13.94 58.38 55.06
CA LYS A 332 13.33 59.52 55.78
C LYS A 332 13.34 59.15 57.26
N TYR A 333 13.65 60.14 58.10
CA TYR A 333 13.80 60.11 59.57
C TYR A 333 15.19 59.76 60.12
N ILE A 334 16.16 60.67 59.95
CA ILE A 334 16.97 61.19 61.07
C ILE A 334 17.22 62.68 60.77
N LEU A 335 16.48 63.55 61.44
CA LEU A 335 16.76 64.98 61.59
C LEU A 335 16.20 65.40 62.94
N LEU A 336 17.06 65.36 63.96
CA LEU A 336 17.07 66.17 65.17
C LEU A 336 18.45 66.02 65.82
#